data_AF-A0AAV5KJ30-F1
#
_entry.id   AF-A0AAV5KJ30-F1
#
_cell.length_a   1.000
_cell.length_b   1.000
_cell.length_c   1.000
_cell.angle_alpha   90.00
_cell.angle_beta   90.00
_cell.angle_gamma   90.00
#
_symmetry.space_group_name_H-M   'P 1'
#
loop_
_entity.id
_entity.type
_entity.pdbx_description
1 polymer ?
#
loop_
_entity_poly.entity_id
_entity_poly.type
_entity_poly.pdbx_seq_one_letter_code
_entity_poly.pdbx_strand_id
1 'polypeptide(L)'
;MFSFLIWHPLPPFSILCLGECRPDNYAYTSEVKASSSRRGLNEFAMEKISAACAMEWSIQLEKALRSKKRARAIEAILETGSRLKRWSQEPEAKQAVCSMFSLVPGEDRLFANTILLRLADAFRVGDREIRKSIVMVFLSNHRQHRRNELKKGIKGILSKGRVQNHVELLSRVKAVFETGDVESRALALILFGCWADFAKDSAEIRYLVLSSMVSSSVPEVKASLFAAGCFCELVDDFAFVVLEMLVNIMSMLATAEAMRLSGARVFANMTCSHSVAMKAFKPSKKS
;
A
#
# COMPACT_ATOMS: atom_id res chain seq x y z
N MET A 1 16.78 -34.21 -15.87
CA MET A 1 17.92 -33.71 -15.08
C MET A 1 17.58 -32.32 -14.61
N PHE A 2 17.26 -32.20 -13.32
CA PHE A 2 16.95 -30.94 -12.66
C PHE A 2 18.25 -30.25 -12.23
N SER A 3 18.44 -28.99 -12.60
CA SER A 3 19.34 -28.09 -11.89
C SER A 3 18.55 -26.87 -11.46
N PHE A 4 18.27 -26.84 -10.15
CA PHE A 4 17.91 -25.66 -9.39
C PHE A 4 18.98 -24.58 -9.61
N LEU A 5 18.60 -23.44 -10.16
CA LEU A 5 19.36 -22.20 -10.00
C LEU A 5 18.58 -21.29 -9.07
N ILE A 6 19.17 -21.12 -7.91
CA ILE A 6 18.76 -20.27 -6.79
C ILE A 6 18.52 -18.86 -7.33
N TRP A 7 17.25 -18.44 -7.32
CA TRP A 7 16.85 -17.08 -7.67
C TRP A 7 17.13 -16.19 -6.46
N HIS A 8 18.22 -15.43 -6.51
CA HIS A 8 18.47 -14.37 -5.54
C HIS A 8 17.44 -13.24 -5.74
N PRO A 9 16.89 -12.66 -4.65
CA PRO A 9 15.97 -11.54 -4.76
C PRO A 9 16.74 -10.29 -5.18
N LEU A 10 16.56 -9.88 -6.44
CA LEU A 10 17.01 -8.57 -6.92
C LEU A 10 16.25 -7.44 -6.19
N PRO A 11 16.90 -6.29 -5.92
CA PRO A 11 16.34 -5.25 -5.05
C PRO A 11 15.11 -4.56 -5.67
N PRO A 12 14.04 -4.29 -4.90
CA PRO A 12 12.81 -3.70 -5.44
C PRO A 12 12.80 -2.15 -5.40
N PHE A 13 12.61 -1.56 -6.59
CA PHE A 13 12.02 -0.25 -6.91
C PHE A 13 12.43 1.02 -6.14
N SER A 14 13.20 1.87 -6.83
CA SER A 14 13.21 3.34 -6.69
C SER A 14 12.03 3.96 -7.46
N ILE A 15 10.81 3.86 -6.93
CA ILE A 15 9.62 4.57 -7.48
C ILE A 15 9.63 6.06 -7.09
N LEU A 16 10.52 6.48 -6.19
CA LEU A 16 10.61 7.83 -5.64
C LEU A 16 11.98 8.51 -5.86
N CYS A 17 12.71 8.22 -6.94
CA CYS A 17 13.84 9.08 -7.31
C CYS A 17 13.34 10.38 -7.99
N LEU A 18 12.69 11.22 -7.19
CA LEU A 18 12.60 12.66 -7.43
C LEU A 18 13.53 13.33 -6.41
N GLY A 19 14.81 13.49 -6.79
CA GLY A 19 15.81 14.38 -6.18
C GLY A 19 15.94 14.40 -4.66
N GLU A 20 16.81 13.54 -4.11
CA GLU A 20 17.33 13.69 -2.74
C GLU A 20 18.74 14.31 -2.77
N CYS A 21 18.86 15.55 -2.31
CA CYS A 21 20.11 16.05 -1.71
C CYS A 21 20.15 15.57 -0.25
N ARG A 22 21.20 14.83 0.11
CA ARG A 22 21.52 14.43 1.50
C ARG A 22 21.74 15.66 2.38
N PRO A 23 21.41 15.56 3.68
CA PRO A 23 22.18 16.23 4.72
C PRO A 23 22.98 15.23 5.57
N ASP A 24 24.15 15.70 5.93
CA ASP A 24 25.25 15.01 6.59
C ASP A 24 25.00 14.58 8.03
N ASN A 25 25.82 13.62 8.42
CA ASN A 25 25.98 13.02 9.74
C ASN A 25 26.21 14.08 10.83
N TYR A 26 25.45 13.99 11.92
CA TYR A 26 25.89 14.50 13.22
C TYR A 26 25.98 13.34 14.23
N ALA A 27 27.19 13.20 14.76
CA ALA A 27 27.58 12.26 15.79
C ALA A 27 26.84 12.52 17.11
N TYR A 28 26.55 11.45 17.86
CA TYR A 28 26.25 11.57 19.28
C TYR A 28 27.08 10.58 20.09
N THR A 29 27.93 11.15 20.92
CA THR A 29 28.84 10.53 21.88
C THR A 29 28.08 9.85 23.02
N SER A 30 28.52 8.65 23.38
CA SER A 30 28.09 7.92 24.56
C SER A 30 28.73 8.51 25.83
N GLU A 31 27.91 8.99 26.76
CA GLU A 31 28.33 9.18 28.16
C GLU A 31 27.43 8.36 29.10
N VAL A 32 28.12 7.56 29.91
CA VAL A 32 27.59 6.75 31.01
C VAL A 32 27.32 7.66 32.21
N LYS A 33 26.13 7.61 32.80
CA LYS A 33 25.92 8.00 34.21
C LYS A 33 24.93 7.07 34.90
N ALA A 34 25.38 6.51 36.01
CA ALA A 34 24.63 5.64 36.90
C ALA A 34 23.90 6.44 38.01
N SER A 35 22.87 5.79 38.56
CA SER A 35 22.16 6.03 39.83
C SER A 35 21.14 7.18 39.87
N SER A 36 19.87 6.89 40.21
CA SER A 36 19.43 6.65 41.59
C SER A 36 17.92 6.40 41.66
N SER A 37 17.54 5.63 42.67
CA SER A 37 16.20 5.20 43.05
C SER A 37 15.26 6.35 43.41
N ARG A 38 14.07 6.41 42.77
CA ARG A 38 12.81 6.83 43.42
C ARG A 38 11.67 5.94 42.95
N ARG A 39 11.23 5.06 43.86
CA ARG A 39 9.93 4.40 43.84
C ARG A 39 8.84 5.46 43.76
N GLY A 40 8.13 5.50 42.64
CA GLY A 40 6.89 6.23 42.46
C GLY A 40 5.99 5.40 41.55
N LEU A 41 4.93 4.84 42.13
CA LEU A 41 3.73 4.28 41.52
C LEU A 41 3.71 4.21 39.97
N ASN A 42 4.45 3.24 39.41
CA ASN A 42 4.08 2.73 38.10
C ASN A 42 2.82 1.89 38.32
N GLU A 43 1.66 2.51 38.17
CA GLU A 43 0.54 1.85 37.52
C GLU A 43 1.17 1.09 36.33
N PHE A 44 1.11 -0.24 36.33
CA PHE A 44 1.58 -1.05 35.23
C PHE A 44 0.69 -0.70 34.03
N ALA A 45 1.00 0.40 33.35
CA ALA A 45 0.31 0.88 32.18
C ALA A 45 0.60 -0.13 31.08
N MET A 46 -0.24 -1.16 31.03
CA MET A 46 -0.21 -2.18 30.00
C MET A 46 -0.17 -1.46 28.65
N GLU A 47 0.78 -1.83 27.80
CA GLU A 47 0.90 -1.23 26.48
C GLU A 47 -0.43 -1.41 25.76
N LYS A 48 -1.12 -0.29 25.48
CA LYS A 48 -2.43 -0.33 24.84
C LYS A 48 -2.29 -0.90 23.44
N ILE A 49 -3.09 -1.90 23.12
CA ILE A 49 -3.18 -2.44 21.76
C ILE A 49 -3.71 -1.38 20.78
N SER A 50 -3.47 -1.57 19.49
CA SER A 50 -3.88 -0.63 18.45
C SER A 50 -5.40 -0.40 18.45
N ALA A 51 -6.18 -1.46 18.69
CA ALA A 51 -7.65 -1.37 18.78
C ALA A 51 -8.11 -0.39 19.89
N ALA A 52 -7.43 -0.39 21.05
CA ALA A 52 -7.75 0.50 22.16
C ALA A 52 -7.30 1.95 21.92
N CYS A 53 -6.34 2.16 21.03
CA CYS A 53 -5.85 3.50 20.66
C CYS A 53 -6.59 4.10 19.45
N ALA A 54 -7.41 3.31 18.75
CA ALA A 54 -7.96 3.66 17.45
C ALA A 54 -8.76 4.97 17.44
N MET A 55 -9.60 5.18 18.46
CA MET A 55 -10.39 6.41 18.62
C MET A 55 -9.49 7.65 18.69
N GLU A 56 -8.53 7.64 19.62
CA GLU A 56 -7.61 8.75 19.85
C GLU A 56 -6.76 9.03 18.60
N TRP A 57 -6.25 7.98 17.94
CA TRP A 57 -5.52 8.13 16.69
C TRP A 57 -6.37 8.78 15.61
N SER A 58 -7.65 8.39 15.52
CA SER A 58 -8.58 8.98 14.58
C SER A 58 -8.77 10.49 14.84
N ILE A 59 -8.96 10.89 16.11
CA ILE A 59 -9.18 12.28 16.53
C ILE A 59 -7.93 13.12 16.26
N GLN A 60 -6.74 12.60 16.59
CA GLN A 60 -5.47 13.27 16.35
C GLN A 60 -5.24 13.53 14.86
N LEU A 61 -5.50 12.53 14.01
CA LEU A 61 -5.41 12.68 12.56
C LEU A 61 -6.36 13.77 12.06
N GLU A 62 -7.63 13.75 12.47
CA GLU A 62 -8.61 14.75 12.06
C GLU A 62 -8.18 16.18 12.47
N LYS A 63 -7.73 16.35 13.72
CA LYS A 63 -7.24 17.64 14.22
C LYS A 63 -6.03 18.13 13.41
N ALA A 64 -5.11 17.24 13.05
CA ALA A 64 -3.94 17.60 12.27
C ALA A 64 -4.29 17.95 10.82
N LEU A 65 -5.19 17.19 10.18
CA LEU A 65 -5.64 17.44 8.81
C LEU A 65 -6.43 18.75 8.68
N ARG A 66 -7.15 19.17 9.73
CA ARG A 66 -7.81 20.49 9.77
C ARG A 66 -6.85 21.66 10.03
N SER A 67 -5.61 21.39 10.39
CA SER A 67 -4.64 22.45 10.65
C SER A 67 -4.24 23.13 9.34
N LYS A 68 -4.10 24.46 9.37
CA LYS A 68 -3.51 25.23 8.25
C LYS A 68 -2.02 24.92 8.03
N LYS A 69 -1.36 24.26 8.99
CA LYS A 69 0.06 23.91 8.92
C LYS A 69 0.26 22.61 8.13
N ARG A 70 0.68 22.73 6.87
CA ARG A 70 0.95 21.59 5.97
C ARG A 70 1.89 20.55 6.56
N ALA A 71 3.00 20.97 7.16
CA ALA A 71 3.98 20.07 7.79
C ALA A 71 3.33 19.17 8.86
N ARG A 72 2.44 19.74 9.69
CA ARG A 72 1.71 19.00 10.73
C ARG A 72 0.76 17.96 10.14
N ALA A 73 0.10 18.26 9.03
CA ALA A 73 -0.76 17.30 8.35
C ALA A 73 0.06 16.12 7.80
N ILE A 74 1.22 16.40 7.17
CA ILE A 74 2.14 15.39 6.66
C ILE A 74 2.68 14.50 7.78
N GLU A 75 3.15 15.09 8.88
CA GLU A 75 3.63 14.37 10.06
C GLU A 75 2.56 13.42 10.61
N ALA A 76 1.33 13.90 10.76
CA ALA A 76 0.22 13.09 11.25
C ALA A 76 -0.17 11.95 10.28
N ILE A 77 -0.06 12.16 8.96
CA ILE A 77 -0.26 11.11 7.96
C ILE A 77 0.81 10.02 8.12
N LEU A 78 2.08 10.41 8.21
CA LEU A 78 3.20 9.46 8.36
C LEU A 78 3.12 8.69 9.69
N GLU A 79 2.76 9.38 10.77
CA GLU A 79 2.52 8.75 12.08
C GLU A 79 1.33 7.78 12.02
N THR A 80 0.24 8.16 11.35
CA THR A 80 -0.89 7.25 11.10
C THR A 80 -0.43 6.01 10.32
N GLY A 81 0.48 6.16 9.37
CA GLY A 81 1.03 5.04 8.63
C GLY A 81 1.80 4.04 9.48
N SER A 82 2.58 4.51 10.47
CA SER A 82 3.28 3.63 11.42
C SER A 82 2.30 2.89 12.34
N ARG A 83 1.23 3.58 12.76
CA ARG A 83 0.13 3.03 13.57
C ARG A 83 -0.65 1.95 12.80
N LEU A 84 -1.02 2.20 11.54
CA LEU A 84 -1.68 1.20 10.67
C LEU A 84 -0.78 -0.02 10.40
N LYS A 85 0.53 0.19 10.27
CA LYS A 85 1.51 -0.88 10.10
C LYS A 85 1.57 -1.78 11.33
N ARG A 86 1.60 -1.19 12.53
CA ARG A 86 1.52 -1.93 13.80
C ARG A 86 0.20 -2.71 13.89
N TRP A 87 -0.92 -2.05 13.65
CA TRP A 87 -2.24 -2.65 13.77
C TRP A 87 -2.47 -3.80 12.79
N SER A 88 -1.88 -3.74 11.59
CA SER A 88 -1.94 -4.83 10.62
C SER A 88 -1.23 -6.12 11.07
N GLN A 89 -0.36 -6.03 12.08
CA GLN A 89 0.36 -7.17 12.65
C GLN A 89 -0.33 -7.73 13.90
N GLU A 90 -1.32 -7.02 14.43
CA GLU A 90 -2.10 -7.45 15.59
C GLU A 90 -3.28 -8.33 15.14
N PRO A 91 -3.60 -9.40 15.89
CA PRO A 91 -4.84 -10.15 15.65
C PRO A 91 -6.06 -9.25 15.89
N GLU A 92 -7.20 -9.63 15.32
CA GLU A 92 -8.45 -8.95 15.63
C GLU A 92 -8.78 -9.05 17.12
N ALA A 93 -9.24 -7.92 17.70
CA ALA A 93 -9.60 -7.86 19.10
C ALA A 93 -10.79 -8.80 19.37
N LYS A 94 -10.54 -9.84 20.17
CA LYS A 94 -11.59 -10.77 20.63
C LYS A 94 -12.28 -10.21 21.87
N GLN A 95 -13.45 -10.76 22.20
CA GLN A 95 -14.27 -10.33 23.34
C GLN A 95 -13.48 -10.16 24.64
N ALA A 96 -12.61 -11.11 25.00
CA ALA A 96 -11.80 -11.02 26.22
C ALA A 96 -10.86 -9.80 26.25
N VAL A 97 -10.28 -9.46 25.09
CA VAL A 97 -9.39 -8.30 24.92
C VAL A 97 -10.21 -7.01 24.95
N CYS A 98 -11.39 -7.00 24.32
CA CYS A 98 -12.31 -5.87 24.40
C CYS A 98 -12.71 -5.58 25.85
N SER A 99 -13.10 -6.60 26.62
CA SER A 99 -13.42 -6.45 28.05
C SER A 99 -12.22 -5.92 28.85
N MET A 100 -11.00 -6.39 28.57
CA MET A 100 -9.79 -5.96 29.27
C MET A 100 -9.47 -4.47 29.07
N PHE A 101 -9.78 -3.92 27.88
CA PHE A 101 -9.54 -2.51 27.56
C PHE A 101 -10.81 -1.65 27.57
N SER A 102 -11.93 -2.18 28.09
CA SER A 102 -13.25 -1.51 28.08
C SER A 102 -13.70 -1.05 26.68
N LEU A 103 -13.36 -1.83 25.64
CA LEU A 103 -13.73 -1.54 24.25
C LEU A 103 -15.12 -2.10 23.95
N VAL A 104 -15.89 -1.34 23.17
CA VAL A 104 -17.13 -1.87 22.59
C VAL A 104 -16.77 -2.81 21.43
N PRO A 105 -17.27 -4.06 21.39
CA PRO A 105 -16.96 -4.98 20.29
C PRO A 105 -17.26 -4.38 18.91
N GLY A 106 -16.25 -4.34 18.04
CA GLY A 106 -16.35 -3.79 16.68
C GLY A 106 -16.17 -2.28 16.56
N GLU A 107 -16.05 -1.55 17.67
CA GLU A 107 -15.77 -0.11 17.67
C GLU A 107 -14.43 0.23 17.03
N ASP A 108 -13.41 -0.59 17.28
CA ASP A 108 -12.09 -0.49 16.68
C ASP A 108 -12.17 -0.51 15.14
N ARG A 109 -13.06 -1.33 14.57
CA ARG A 109 -13.29 -1.40 13.12
C ARG A 109 -13.92 -0.12 12.58
N LEU A 110 -14.83 0.50 13.33
CA LEU A 110 -15.42 1.80 12.96
C LEU A 110 -14.34 2.89 12.90
N PHE A 111 -13.44 2.92 13.87
CA PHE A 111 -12.34 3.89 13.88
C PHE A 111 -11.29 3.59 12.81
N ALA A 112 -10.98 2.33 12.53
CA ALA A 112 -10.14 1.96 11.39
C ALA A 112 -10.73 2.49 10.07
N ASN A 113 -12.01 2.23 9.83
CA ASN A 113 -12.73 2.72 8.65
C ASN A 113 -12.71 4.26 8.58
N THR A 114 -12.92 4.92 9.72
CA THR A 114 -12.87 6.39 9.82
C THR A 114 -11.48 6.95 9.48
N ILE A 115 -10.41 6.31 9.97
CA ILE A 115 -9.02 6.70 9.63
C ILE A 115 -8.79 6.56 8.11
N LEU A 116 -9.20 5.44 7.51
CA LEU A 116 -9.04 5.22 6.07
C LEU A 116 -9.82 6.26 5.25
N LEU A 117 -11.06 6.57 5.64
CA LEU A 117 -11.89 7.58 4.98
C LEU A 117 -11.27 8.98 5.09
N ARG A 118 -10.74 9.35 6.27
CA ARG A 118 -10.02 10.63 6.45
C ARG A 118 -8.77 10.73 5.58
N LEU A 119 -8.01 9.64 5.43
CA LEU A 119 -6.87 9.60 4.51
C LEU A 119 -7.32 9.72 3.05
N ALA A 120 -8.39 9.03 2.65
CA ALA A 120 -8.94 9.13 1.30
C ALA A 120 -9.49 10.54 1.00
N ASP A 121 -10.13 11.20 1.97
CA ASP A 121 -10.57 12.58 1.84
C ASP A 121 -9.38 13.54 1.71
N ALA A 122 -8.35 13.36 2.55
CA ALA A 122 -7.11 14.14 2.46
C ALA A 122 -6.40 13.92 1.11
N PHE A 123 -6.43 12.71 0.55
CA PHE A 123 -5.91 12.44 -0.79
C PHE A 123 -6.70 13.19 -1.87
N ARG A 124 -8.03 13.21 -1.73
CA ARG A 124 -8.94 13.88 -2.66
C ARG A 124 -8.69 15.39 -2.73
N VAL A 125 -8.72 16.06 -1.59
CA VAL A 125 -8.64 17.54 -1.52
C VAL A 125 -7.23 18.09 -1.33
N GLY A 126 -6.29 17.24 -0.90
CA GLY A 126 -4.93 17.65 -0.58
C GLY A 126 -4.09 17.99 -1.79
N ASP A 127 -3.01 18.74 -1.55
CA ASP A 127 -2.02 19.05 -2.57
C ASP A 127 -1.12 17.85 -2.91
N ARG A 128 -0.19 18.08 -3.84
CA ARG A 128 0.79 17.09 -4.30
C ARG A 128 1.52 16.35 -3.17
N GLU A 129 1.98 17.07 -2.15
CA GLU A 129 2.80 16.46 -1.09
C GLU A 129 1.94 15.65 -0.12
N ILE A 130 0.73 16.14 0.20
CA ILE A 130 -0.25 15.36 0.98
C ILE A 130 -0.56 14.03 0.27
N ARG A 131 -0.83 14.07 -1.03
CA ARG A 131 -1.09 12.86 -1.83
C ARG A 131 0.09 11.89 -1.81
N LYS A 132 1.31 12.39 -2.02
CA LYS A 132 2.54 11.57 -1.93
C LYS A 132 2.70 10.94 -0.55
N SER A 133 2.50 11.70 0.53
CA SER A 133 2.61 11.18 1.90
C SER A 133 1.63 10.03 2.15
N ILE A 134 0.39 10.16 1.68
CA ILE A 134 -0.63 9.11 1.79
C ILE A 134 -0.22 7.87 1.00
N VAL A 135 0.23 8.03 -0.25
CA VAL A 135 0.71 6.92 -1.08
C VAL A 135 1.91 6.22 -0.44
N MET A 136 2.86 6.96 0.15
CA MET A 136 4.00 6.37 0.86
C MET A 136 3.57 5.50 2.03
N VAL A 137 2.56 5.94 2.81
CA VAL A 137 2.00 5.14 3.90
C VAL A 137 1.46 3.81 3.39
N PHE A 138 0.65 3.82 2.33
CA PHE A 138 0.04 2.60 1.81
C PHE A 138 1.05 1.69 1.11
N LEU A 139 2.01 2.24 0.37
CA LEU A 139 3.11 1.47 -0.22
C LEU A 139 3.97 0.77 0.84
N SER A 140 4.32 1.47 1.92
CA SER A 140 5.09 0.91 3.03
C SER A 140 4.34 -0.25 3.71
N ASN A 141 3.04 -0.08 3.93
CA ASN A 141 2.17 -1.12 4.46
C ASN A 141 2.07 -2.33 3.51
N HIS A 142 1.87 -2.10 2.22
CA HIS A 142 1.80 -3.16 1.20
C HIS A 142 3.11 -3.98 1.14
N ARG A 143 4.27 -3.31 1.09
CA ARG A 143 5.59 -3.97 1.08
C ARG A 143 5.83 -4.81 2.33
N GLN A 144 5.40 -4.32 3.50
CA GLN A 144 5.52 -5.08 4.74
C GLN A 144 4.60 -6.31 4.73
N HIS A 145 3.36 -6.15 4.27
CA HIS A 145 2.39 -7.24 4.18
C HIS A 145 2.94 -8.38 3.34
N ARG A 146 3.42 -8.08 2.13
CA ARG A 146 4.11 -9.04 1.24
C ARG A 146 5.23 -9.82 1.92
N ARG A 147 6.05 -9.14 2.73
CA ARG A 147 7.16 -9.76 3.46
C ARG A 147 6.67 -10.68 4.59
N ASN A 148 5.50 -10.39 5.15
CA ASN A 148 4.94 -11.05 6.33
C ASN A 148 3.90 -12.14 6.00
N GLU A 149 3.20 -12.06 4.86
CA GLU A 149 2.27 -13.10 4.38
C GLU A 149 2.94 -14.46 4.28
N LEU A 150 4.24 -14.47 3.96
CA LEU A 150 5.09 -15.67 3.96
C LEU A 150 5.29 -16.29 5.36
N LYS A 151 4.86 -15.62 6.44
CA LYS A 151 5.24 -15.97 7.83
C LYS A 151 4.07 -16.11 8.80
N LYS A 152 2.97 -15.37 8.64
CA LYS A 152 1.87 -15.35 9.62
C LYS A 152 0.56 -15.06 8.90
N GLY A 153 -0.41 -15.98 8.96
CA GLY A 153 -1.75 -15.85 8.36
C GLY A 153 -2.66 -14.78 9.00
N ILE A 154 -2.08 -13.66 9.47
CA ILE A 154 -2.79 -12.52 10.04
C ILE A 154 -3.26 -11.63 8.88
N LYS A 155 -4.57 -11.39 8.80
CA LYS A 155 -5.15 -10.51 7.79
C LYS A 155 -4.88 -9.04 8.13
N GLY A 156 -4.19 -8.33 7.24
CA GLY A 156 -3.88 -6.90 7.40
C GLY A 156 -5.12 -6.01 7.49
N ILE A 157 -4.95 -4.77 7.98
CA ILE A 157 -6.05 -3.81 8.20
C ILE A 157 -6.79 -3.44 6.90
N LEU A 158 -6.15 -3.65 5.75
CA LEU A 158 -6.70 -3.39 4.41
C LEU A 158 -7.33 -4.62 3.76
N SER A 159 -7.38 -5.75 4.47
CA SER A 159 -8.09 -6.92 3.96
C SER A 159 -9.58 -6.61 3.81
N LYS A 160 -10.21 -7.14 2.77
CA LYS A 160 -11.60 -6.89 2.37
C LYS A 160 -12.59 -7.14 3.52
N GLY A 161 -12.31 -8.15 4.37
CA GLY A 161 -13.12 -8.45 5.55
C GLY A 161 -13.02 -7.41 6.68
N ARG A 162 -11.98 -6.56 6.67
CA ARG A 162 -11.73 -5.52 7.68
C ARG A 162 -12.07 -4.10 7.21
N VAL A 163 -12.27 -3.90 5.90
CA VAL A 163 -12.61 -2.60 5.31
C VAL A 163 -14.10 -2.54 4.96
N GLN A 164 -14.89 -1.88 5.80
CA GLN A 164 -16.35 -1.80 5.63
C GLN A 164 -16.75 -0.93 4.44
N ASN A 165 -16.21 0.29 4.33
CA ASN A 165 -16.68 1.26 3.33
C ASN A 165 -15.73 1.36 2.11
N HIS A 166 -15.35 0.21 1.55
CA HIS A 166 -14.38 0.13 0.46
C HIS A 166 -14.85 0.85 -0.83
N VAL A 167 -16.15 0.84 -1.13
CA VAL A 167 -16.72 1.56 -2.29
C VAL A 167 -16.43 3.06 -2.20
N GLU A 168 -16.62 3.63 -1.01
CA GLU A 168 -16.47 5.07 -0.79
C GLU A 168 -14.98 5.47 -0.69
N LEU A 169 -14.10 4.54 -0.32
CA LEU A 169 -12.64 4.76 -0.45
C LEU A 169 -12.23 4.82 -1.93
N LEU A 170 -12.72 3.87 -2.73
CA LEU A 170 -12.43 3.82 -4.16
C LEU A 170 -12.99 5.04 -4.89
N SER A 171 -14.21 5.48 -4.58
CA SER A 171 -14.84 6.66 -5.20
C SER A 171 -14.00 7.94 -5.01
N ARG A 172 -13.48 8.17 -3.80
CA ARG A 172 -12.63 9.33 -3.50
C ARG A 172 -11.31 9.33 -4.25
N VAL A 173 -10.65 8.18 -4.37
CA VAL A 173 -9.39 8.05 -5.12
C VAL A 173 -9.63 8.11 -6.63
N LYS A 174 -10.74 7.52 -7.10
CA LYS A 174 -11.17 7.60 -8.50
C LYS A 174 -11.42 9.05 -8.93
N ALA A 175 -12.05 9.86 -8.11
CA ALA A 175 -12.24 11.29 -8.42
C ALA A 175 -10.91 12.00 -8.70
N VAL A 176 -9.85 11.70 -7.94
CA VAL A 176 -8.50 12.24 -8.19
C VAL A 176 -7.89 11.71 -9.48
N PHE A 177 -8.17 10.46 -9.85
CA PHE A 177 -7.73 9.91 -11.12
C PHE A 177 -8.42 10.62 -12.30
N GLU A 178 -9.73 10.85 -12.21
CA GLU A 178 -10.51 11.43 -13.31
C GLU A 178 -10.20 12.92 -13.53
N THR A 179 -9.98 13.69 -12.48
CA THR A 179 -9.74 15.14 -12.57
C THR A 179 -8.26 15.53 -12.45
N GLY A 180 -7.39 14.57 -12.18
CA GLY A 180 -5.99 14.81 -11.81
C GLY A 180 -5.07 15.00 -13.00
N ASP A 181 -3.94 15.67 -12.72
CA ASP A 181 -2.78 15.66 -13.60
C ASP A 181 -2.12 14.27 -13.64
N VAL A 182 -1.14 14.12 -14.54
CA VAL A 182 -0.42 12.86 -14.74
C VAL A 182 0.13 12.27 -13.43
N GLU A 183 0.67 13.11 -12.54
CA GLU A 183 1.22 12.66 -11.27
C GLU A 183 0.11 12.20 -10.32
N SER A 184 -0.99 12.95 -10.21
CA SER A 184 -2.14 12.57 -9.38
C SER A 184 -2.77 11.26 -9.86
N ARG A 185 -2.86 11.03 -11.18
CA ARG A 185 -3.33 9.76 -11.75
C ARG A 185 -2.40 8.60 -11.41
N ALA A 186 -1.08 8.79 -11.53
CA ALA A 186 -0.10 7.78 -11.15
C ALA A 186 -0.20 7.44 -9.65
N LEU A 187 -0.36 8.44 -8.77
CA LEU A 187 -0.55 8.22 -7.33
C LEU A 187 -1.85 7.46 -7.03
N ALA A 188 -2.95 7.77 -7.74
CA ALA A 188 -4.22 7.07 -7.59
C ALA A 188 -4.11 5.59 -8.01
N LEU A 189 -3.45 5.29 -9.14
CA LEU A 189 -3.17 3.92 -9.58
C LEU A 189 -2.37 3.14 -8.54
N ILE A 190 -1.35 3.76 -7.94
CA ILE A 190 -0.58 3.12 -6.87
C ILE A 190 -1.48 2.79 -5.66
N LEU A 191 -2.38 3.69 -5.27
CA LEU A 191 -3.33 3.40 -4.18
C LEU A 191 -4.26 2.24 -4.51
N PHE A 192 -4.79 2.17 -5.73
CA PHE A 192 -5.59 1.01 -6.16
C PHE A 192 -4.81 -0.30 -6.03
N GLY A 193 -3.52 -0.31 -6.42
CA GLY A 193 -2.64 -1.47 -6.22
C GLY A 193 -2.43 -1.83 -4.75
N CYS A 194 -2.22 -0.84 -3.88
CA CYS A 194 -2.10 -1.07 -2.43
C CYS A 194 -3.39 -1.63 -1.81
N TRP A 195 -4.53 -1.36 -2.43
CA TRP A 195 -5.87 -1.74 -1.99
C TRP A 195 -6.44 -2.92 -2.79
N ALA A 196 -5.59 -3.69 -3.48
CA ALA A 196 -6.00 -4.73 -4.40
C ALA A 196 -7.03 -5.72 -3.83
N ASP A 197 -6.96 -6.04 -2.52
CA ASP A 197 -7.85 -7.02 -1.89
C ASP A 197 -9.35 -6.69 -2.03
N PHE A 198 -9.70 -5.41 -2.15
CA PHE A 198 -11.07 -4.97 -2.46
C PHE A 198 -11.18 -4.18 -3.78
N ALA A 199 -10.12 -3.50 -4.23
CA ALA A 199 -10.13 -2.74 -5.47
C ALA A 199 -10.31 -3.62 -6.71
N LYS A 200 -9.78 -4.85 -6.66
CA LYS A 200 -9.91 -5.82 -7.74
C LYS A 200 -11.36 -6.21 -8.03
N ASP A 201 -12.32 -5.96 -7.16
CA ASP A 201 -13.72 -6.37 -7.38
C ASP A 201 -14.52 -5.28 -8.14
N SER A 202 -13.95 -4.09 -8.33
CA SER A 202 -14.59 -3.02 -9.09
C SER A 202 -14.20 -3.09 -10.57
N ALA A 203 -15.19 -3.33 -11.44
CA ALA A 203 -15.00 -3.35 -12.89
C ALA A 203 -14.46 -2.00 -13.41
N GLU A 204 -14.94 -0.89 -12.84
CA GLU A 204 -14.46 0.44 -13.20
C GLU A 204 -12.97 0.61 -12.87
N ILE A 205 -12.54 0.20 -11.67
CA ILE A 205 -11.12 0.31 -11.29
C ILE A 205 -10.24 -0.63 -12.13
N ARG A 206 -10.71 -1.86 -12.42
CA ARG A 206 -10.03 -2.77 -13.36
C ARG A 206 -9.81 -2.10 -14.71
N TYR A 207 -10.86 -1.47 -15.25
CA TYR A 207 -10.78 -0.76 -16.52
C TYR A 207 -9.76 0.38 -16.48
N LEU A 208 -9.79 1.22 -15.45
CA LEU A 208 -8.82 2.32 -15.29
C LEU A 208 -7.37 1.83 -15.24
N VAL A 209 -7.12 0.71 -14.54
CA VAL A 209 -5.78 0.10 -14.49
C VAL A 209 -5.35 -0.35 -15.88
N LEU A 210 -6.20 -1.09 -16.61
CA LEU A 210 -5.90 -1.61 -17.93
C LEU A 210 -5.69 -0.50 -18.96
N SER A 211 -6.58 0.49 -19.02
CA SER A 211 -6.46 1.61 -19.97
C SER A 211 -5.19 2.43 -19.73
N SER A 212 -4.76 2.55 -18.48
CA SER A 212 -3.53 3.27 -18.10
C SER A 212 -2.24 2.52 -18.44
N MET A 213 -2.28 1.23 -18.80
CA MET A 213 -1.09 0.47 -19.21
C MET A 213 -0.57 0.86 -20.60
N VAL A 214 -1.42 1.45 -21.43
CA VAL A 214 -1.09 1.91 -22.79
C VAL A 214 -1.09 3.43 -22.90
N SER A 215 -1.03 4.12 -21.76
CA SER A 215 -0.91 5.58 -21.68
C SER A 215 0.41 6.06 -22.30
N SER A 216 0.42 7.26 -22.88
CA SER A 216 1.64 7.90 -23.37
C SER A 216 2.56 8.38 -22.24
N SER A 217 2.05 8.37 -20.99
CA SER A 217 2.77 8.83 -19.82
C SER A 217 3.50 7.69 -19.11
N VAL A 218 4.84 7.73 -19.13
CA VAL A 218 5.70 6.76 -18.42
C VAL A 218 5.34 6.58 -16.93
N PRO A 219 5.15 7.63 -16.10
CA PRO A 219 4.81 7.43 -14.69
C PRO A 219 3.43 6.77 -14.51
N GLU A 220 2.46 7.09 -15.38
CA GLU A 220 1.12 6.49 -15.35
C GLU A 220 1.18 5.01 -15.71
N VAL A 221 1.94 4.64 -16.75
CA VAL A 221 2.13 3.24 -17.13
C VAL A 221 2.89 2.46 -16.05
N LYS A 222 3.92 3.03 -15.43
CA LYS A 222 4.62 2.35 -14.31
C LYS A 222 3.69 2.10 -13.14
N ALA A 223 2.85 3.08 -12.79
CA ALA A 223 1.88 2.96 -11.71
C ALA A 223 0.77 1.94 -12.03
N SER A 224 0.28 1.91 -13.28
CA SER A 224 -0.72 0.94 -13.71
C SER A 224 -0.16 -0.49 -13.77
N LEU A 225 1.08 -0.68 -14.22
CA LEU A 225 1.76 -1.98 -14.17
C LEU A 225 1.93 -2.48 -12.73
N PHE A 226 2.25 -1.60 -11.79
CA PHE A 226 2.27 -1.94 -10.37
C PHE A 226 0.89 -2.41 -9.89
N ALA A 227 -0.16 -1.64 -10.15
CA ALA A 227 -1.53 -1.98 -9.74
C ALA A 227 -2.02 -3.28 -10.40
N ALA A 228 -1.76 -3.44 -11.70
CA ALA A 228 -2.09 -4.63 -12.46
C ALA A 228 -1.42 -5.86 -11.87
N GLY A 229 -0.13 -5.78 -11.54
CA GLY A 229 0.59 -6.84 -10.84
C GLY A 229 -0.06 -7.22 -9.51
N CYS A 230 -0.49 -6.25 -8.70
CA CYS A 230 -1.22 -6.55 -7.46
C CYS A 230 -2.58 -7.23 -7.71
N PHE A 231 -3.27 -6.93 -8.80
CA PHE A 231 -4.57 -7.53 -9.13
C PHE A 231 -4.41 -8.95 -9.69
N CYS A 232 -3.39 -9.18 -10.53
CA CYS A 232 -3.09 -10.48 -11.14
C CYS A 232 -2.88 -11.60 -10.10
N GLU A 233 -2.42 -11.26 -8.90
CA GLU A 233 -2.23 -12.23 -7.81
C GLU A 233 -3.53 -12.75 -7.21
N LEU A 234 -4.61 -12.00 -7.42
CA LEU A 234 -5.87 -12.18 -6.72
C LEU A 234 -7.01 -12.56 -7.67
N VAL A 235 -6.86 -12.32 -8.98
CA VAL A 235 -7.91 -12.61 -9.97
C VAL A 235 -7.32 -13.11 -11.31
N ASP A 236 -7.61 -14.37 -11.65
CA ASP A 236 -7.10 -15.04 -12.85
C ASP A 236 -7.57 -14.41 -14.17
N ASP A 237 -8.85 -14.02 -14.27
CA ASP A 237 -9.42 -13.43 -15.50
C ASP A 237 -8.71 -12.12 -15.88
N PHE A 238 -8.45 -11.28 -14.88
CA PHE A 238 -7.68 -10.06 -15.03
C PHE A 238 -6.24 -10.36 -15.43
N ALA A 239 -5.60 -11.37 -14.84
CA ALA A 239 -4.25 -11.78 -15.20
C ALA A 239 -4.13 -12.18 -16.67
N PHE A 240 -5.12 -12.88 -17.24
CA PHE A 240 -5.13 -13.22 -18.67
C PHE A 240 -5.15 -11.99 -19.57
N VAL A 241 -5.99 -11.01 -19.26
CA VAL A 241 -6.09 -9.77 -20.05
C VAL A 241 -4.77 -9.00 -19.97
N VAL A 242 -4.20 -8.86 -18.76
CA VAL A 242 -2.91 -8.19 -18.55
C VAL A 242 -1.80 -8.91 -19.32
N LEU A 243 -1.77 -10.24 -19.34
CA LEU A 243 -0.78 -11.02 -20.08
C LEU A 243 -0.83 -10.70 -21.58
N GLU A 244 -2.01 -10.70 -22.19
CA GLU A 244 -2.19 -10.39 -23.60
C GLU A 244 -1.78 -8.94 -23.92
N MET A 245 -2.13 -7.99 -23.04
CA MET A 245 -1.69 -6.60 -23.15
C MET A 245 -0.17 -6.44 -23.01
N LEU A 246 0.46 -7.15 -22.07
CA LEU A 246 1.91 -7.09 -21.87
C LEU A 246 2.69 -7.62 -23.07
N VAL A 247 2.22 -8.69 -23.72
CA VAL A 247 2.82 -9.18 -24.96
C VAL A 247 2.82 -8.08 -26.03
N ASN A 248 1.68 -7.42 -26.22
CA ASN A 248 1.56 -6.31 -27.18
C ASN A 248 2.44 -5.11 -26.80
N ILE A 249 2.43 -4.70 -25.53
CA ILE A 249 3.24 -3.59 -25.00
C ILE A 249 4.73 -3.88 -25.16
N MET A 250 5.19 -5.09 -24.84
CA MET A 250 6.60 -5.48 -24.98
C MET A 250 7.03 -5.60 -26.44
N SER A 251 6.13 -5.99 -27.35
CA SER A 251 6.38 -5.98 -28.79
C SER A 251 6.44 -4.56 -29.39
N MET A 252 5.73 -3.59 -28.80
CA MET A 252 5.70 -2.19 -29.28
C MET A 252 6.79 -1.30 -28.66
N LEU A 253 7.22 -1.57 -27.44
CA LEU A 253 8.21 -0.77 -26.72
C LEU A 253 9.66 -1.19 -27.04
N ALA A 254 10.09 -0.93 -28.28
CA ALA A 254 11.46 -1.19 -28.71
C ALA A 254 12.53 -0.33 -27.98
N THR A 255 12.15 0.71 -27.23
CA THR A 255 13.10 1.77 -26.82
C THR A 255 13.13 2.20 -25.34
N ALA A 256 12.36 1.60 -24.43
CA ALA A 256 12.40 1.99 -23.01
C ALA A 256 12.68 0.81 -22.06
N GLU A 257 13.96 0.54 -21.76
CA GLU A 257 14.42 -0.53 -20.86
C GLU A 257 13.71 -0.53 -19.49
N ALA A 258 13.46 0.65 -18.92
CA ALA A 258 12.76 0.79 -17.64
C ALA A 258 11.30 0.30 -17.67
N MET A 259 10.66 0.36 -18.83
CA MET A 259 9.30 -0.13 -19.05
C MET A 259 9.27 -1.64 -19.22
N ARG A 260 10.26 -2.19 -19.94
CA ARG A 260 10.45 -3.66 -20.06
C ARG A 260 10.68 -4.30 -18.70
N LEU A 261 11.52 -3.72 -17.84
CA LEU A 261 11.74 -4.22 -16.48
C LEU A 261 10.47 -4.16 -15.61
N SER A 262 9.70 -3.08 -15.74
CA SER A 262 8.44 -2.93 -15.00
C SER A 262 7.39 -3.94 -15.47
N GLY A 263 7.24 -4.13 -16.78
CA GLY A 263 6.35 -5.13 -17.38
C GLY A 263 6.79 -6.57 -17.07
N ALA A 264 8.09 -6.88 -17.16
CA ALA A 264 8.66 -8.19 -16.83
C ALA A 264 8.34 -8.60 -15.38
N ARG A 265 8.31 -7.65 -14.45
CA ARG A 265 7.96 -7.92 -13.04
C ARG A 265 6.50 -8.28 -12.83
N VAL A 266 5.59 -7.83 -13.71
CA VAL A 266 4.17 -8.20 -13.61
C VAL A 266 3.98 -9.70 -13.84
N PHE A 267 4.81 -10.33 -14.69
CA PHE A 267 4.79 -11.79 -14.87
C PHE A 267 5.10 -12.55 -13.58
N ALA A 268 5.96 -12.03 -12.70
CA ALA A 268 6.27 -12.66 -11.42
C ALA A 268 5.08 -12.66 -10.44
N ASN A 269 4.12 -11.76 -10.65
CA ASN A 269 2.91 -11.61 -9.84
C ASN A 269 1.71 -12.38 -10.44
N MET A 270 1.84 -12.93 -11.64
CA MET A 270 0.85 -13.87 -12.16
C MET A 270 1.11 -15.21 -11.49
N THR A 271 0.52 -15.42 -10.30
CA THR A 271 0.56 -16.72 -9.62
C THR A 271 -0.03 -17.76 -10.56
N CYS A 272 0.83 -18.60 -11.11
CA CYS A 272 0.53 -19.44 -12.26
C CYS A 272 -0.60 -20.44 -11.94
N SER A 273 -1.85 -20.12 -12.30
CA SER A 273 -2.80 -21.16 -12.68
C SER A 273 -2.27 -21.85 -13.94
N HIS A 274 -2.46 -23.18 -14.06
CA HIS A 274 -1.90 -23.99 -15.16
C HIS A 274 -2.24 -23.40 -16.54
N SER A 275 -3.41 -22.77 -16.68
CA SER A 275 -3.88 -22.09 -17.88
C SER A 275 -3.12 -20.79 -18.20
N VAL A 276 -2.77 -19.98 -17.19
CA VAL A 276 -1.93 -18.76 -17.36
C VAL A 276 -0.51 -19.15 -17.77
N ALA A 277 0.08 -20.14 -17.11
CA ALA A 277 1.41 -20.65 -17.45
C ALA A 277 1.48 -21.19 -18.88
N MET A 278 0.49 -21.96 -19.32
CA MET A 278 0.42 -22.51 -20.67
C MET A 278 0.28 -21.43 -21.75
N LYS A 279 -0.45 -20.33 -21.50
CA LYS A 279 -0.52 -19.19 -22.42
C LYS A 279 0.76 -18.36 -22.41
N ALA A 280 1.37 -18.13 -21.25
CA ALA A 280 2.65 -17.40 -21.13
C ALA A 280 3.84 -18.16 -21.75
N PHE A 281 3.76 -19.48 -21.88
CA PHE A 281 4.78 -20.31 -22.56
C PHE A 281 4.63 -20.32 -24.09
N LYS A 282 3.41 -20.14 -24.61
CA LYS A 282 3.11 -20.11 -26.05
C LYS A 282 3.76 -18.98 -26.89
N PRO A 283 4.30 -17.86 -26.36
CA PRO A 283 5.00 -16.88 -27.19
C PRO A 283 6.40 -17.36 -27.63
N SER A 284 6.92 -18.48 -27.13
CA SER A 284 8.26 -18.99 -27.52
C SER A 284 8.29 -19.84 -28.80
N LYS A 285 7.14 -19.99 -29.49
CA LYS A 285 7.03 -20.74 -30.75
C LYS A 285 6.22 -20.00 -31.81
N LYS A 286 6.62 -18.78 -32.19
CA LYS A 286 6.33 -18.23 -33.53
C LYS A 286 7.47 -17.31 -33.98
N SER A 287 8.04 -17.70 -35.13
CA SER A 287 9.15 -17.12 -35.91
C SER A 287 10.54 -17.33 -35.34
#